data_AF-A9UXX0-F1
#
_entry.id   AF-A9UXX0-F1
#
_cell.length_a   1.000
_cell.length_b   1.000
_cell.length_c   1.000
_cell.angle_alpha   90.00
_cell.angle_beta   90.00
_cell.angle_gamma   90.00
#
_symmetry.space_group_name_H-M   'P 1'
#
loop_
_entity.id
_entity.type
_entity.pdbx_description
1 polymer ?
#
loop_
_entity_poly.entity_id
_entity_poly.type
_entity_poly.pdbx_seq_one_letter_code
_entity_poly.pdbx_strand_id
1 'polypeptide(L)'
;MAGRNQPPRFTAPPETRVYRPTLTQFVDPMRYIESIRAEAETYGVVKIVPPTGWNMEFALSDDSFHFQPRVQVLSELEGQSRARNDFLERLEEYWRLQGSKLRDAPVIDGQPIDLFALYKVSPTPS
;
A
#
# COMPACT_ATOMS: atom_id res chain seq x y z
N MET A 1 -10.88 -30.88 -7.54
CA MET A 1 -11.69 -30.12 -6.56
C MET A 1 -10.83 -29.01 -5.99
N ALA A 2 -11.45 -27.84 -5.77
CA ALA A 2 -10.83 -26.52 -5.65
C ALA A 2 -9.79 -26.33 -4.54
N GLY A 3 -8.72 -25.61 -4.86
CA GLY A 3 -7.79 -24.97 -3.92
C GLY A 3 -7.37 -23.62 -4.47
N ARG A 4 -8.29 -22.66 -4.45
CA ARG A 4 -8.19 -21.32 -5.02
C ARG A 4 -6.90 -20.61 -4.63
N ASN A 5 -6.26 -19.94 -5.60
CA ASN A 5 -5.43 -18.75 -5.42
C ASN A 5 -6.26 -17.65 -4.72
N GLN A 6 -6.55 -17.80 -3.43
CA GLN A 6 -7.24 -16.79 -2.65
C GLN A 6 -6.17 -15.84 -2.10
N PRO A 7 -6.29 -14.52 -2.33
CA PRO A 7 -5.38 -13.57 -1.71
C PRO A 7 -5.38 -13.81 -0.18
N PRO A 8 -4.23 -13.65 0.48
CA PRO A 8 -4.11 -13.90 1.92
C PRO A 8 -5.22 -13.14 2.64
N ARG A 9 -5.93 -13.83 3.54
CA ARG A 9 -7.01 -13.23 4.32
C ARG A 9 -6.43 -12.06 5.12
N PHE A 10 -6.98 -10.87 4.92
CA PHE A 10 -6.56 -9.67 5.66
C PHE A 10 -6.66 -9.92 7.17
N THR A 11 -5.55 -9.67 7.86
CA THR A 11 -5.49 -9.64 9.32
C THR A 11 -5.20 -8.20 9.70
N ALA A 12 -6.14 -7.58 10.42
CA ALA A 12 -6.00 -6.21 10.87
C ALA A 12 -4.77 -6.09 11.80
N PRO A 13 -3.86 -5.14 11.57
CA PRO A 13 -2.82 -4.82 12.53
C PRO A 13 -3.40 -4.38 13.88
N PRO A 14 -2.63 -4.50 14.98
CA PRO A 14 -3.05 -3.95 16.27
C PRO A 14 -3.27 -2.43 16.17
N GLU A 15 -4.22 -1.93 16.96
CA GLU A 15 -4.46 -0.49 17.05
C GLU A 15 -3.24 0.23 17.65
N THR A 16 -3.01 1.47 17.21
CA THR A 16 -1.98 2.32 17.80
C THR A 16 -2.48 3.02 19.07
N ARG A 17 -1.55 3.56 19.84
CA ARG A 17 -1.79 4.38 21.02
C ARG A 17 -2.62 5.63 20.69
N VAL A 18 -3.65 5.88 21.51
CA VAL A 18 -4.51 7.07 21.43
C VAL A 18 -4.26 7.96 22.64
N TYR A 19 -3.95 9.22 22.39
CA TYR A 19 -3.70 10.25 23.42
C TYR A 19 -4.84 11.27 23.45
N ARG A 20 -5.19 11.72 24.66
CA ARG A 20 -6.27 12.67 24.92
C ARG A 20 -5.76 13.81 25.81
N PRO A 21 -5.06 14.81 25.24
CA PRO A 21 -4.56 15.95 26.00
C PRO A 21 -5.70 16.72 26.68
N THR A 22 -5.38 17.33 27.82
CA THR A 22 -6.21 18.38 28.41
C THR A 22 -6.11 19.68 27.60
N LEU A 23 -7.04 20.61 27.80
CA LEU A 23 -7.00 21.93 27.15
C LEU A 23 -5.65 22.63 27.36
N THR A 24 -5.12 22.62 28.58
CA THR A 24 -3.82 23.23 28.91
C THR A 24 -2.66 22.58 28.18
N GLN A 25 -2.66 21.25 28.05
CA GLN A 25 -1.64 20.53 27.30
C GLN A 25 -1.75 20.79 25.78
N PHE A 26 -2.97 21.00 25.29
CA PHE A 26 -3.23 21.23 23.87
C PHE A 26 -2.86 22.65 23.40
N VAL A 27 -2.60 23.59 24.32
CA VAL A 27 -2.16 24.95 23.99
C VAL A 27 -0.83 24.96 23.25
N ASP A 28 0.11 24.09 23.65
CA ASP A 28 1.42 23.93 23.00
C ASP A 28 1.57 22.50 22.47
N PRO A 29 1.16 22.24 21.22
CA PRO A 29 1.19 20.90 20.63
C PRO A 29 2.61 20.31 20.58
N MET A 30 3.63 21.12 20.34
CA MET A 30 5.02 20.64 20.22
C MET A 30 5.53 20.15 21.57
N ARG A 31 5.25 20.91 22.63
CA ARG A 31 5.58 20.48 23.99
C ARG A 31 4.81 19.24 24.42
N TYR A 32 3.55 19.12 24.02
CA TYR A 32 2.77 17.91 24.29
C TYR A 32 3.33 16.69 23.55
N ILE A 33 3.66 16.83 22.26
CA ILE A 33 4.30 15.76 21.47
C ILE A 33 5.62 15.32 22.12
N GLU A 34 6.44 16.27 22.58
CA GLU A 34 7.68 15.95 23.28
C GLU A 34 7.42 15.17 24.57
N SER A 35 6.36 15.51 25.31
CA SER A 35 6.02 14.81 26.56
C SER A 35 5.61 13.34 26.36
N ILE A 36 5.07 12.99 25.18
CA ILE A 36 4.64 11.62 24.85
C ILE A 36 5.66 10.86 23.98
N ARG A 37 6.74 11.52 23.51
CA ARG A 37 7.70 10.97 22.55
C ARG A 37 8.25 9.62 22.96
N ALA A 38 8.74 9.50 24.20
CA ALA A 38 9.42 8.31 24.69
C ALA A 38 8.56 7.02 24.57
N GLU A 39 7.25 7.14 24.73
CA GLU A 39 6.32 6.01 24.51
C GLU A 39 5.90 5.93 23.03
N ALA A 40 5.50 7.06 22.44
CA ALA A 40 4.91 7.13 21.10
C ALA A 40 5.85 6.67 19.98
N GLU A 41 7.16 6.89 20.12
CA GLU A 41 8.17 6.55 19.11
C GLU A 41 8.20 5.05 18.80
N THR A 42 7.91 4.21 19.79
CA THR A 42 7.88 2.75 19.61
C THR A 42 6.79 2.25 18.65
N TYR A 43 5.73 3.04 18.45
CA TYR A 43 4.61 2.68 17.57
C TYR A 43 4.77 3.21 16.14
N GLY A 44 5.71 4.13 15.89
CA GLY A 44 5.92 4.80 14.59
C GLY A 44 4.83 5.81 14.20
N VAL A 45 3.56 5.54 14.53
CA VAL A 45 2.41 6.45 14.35
C VAL A 45 1.52 6.37 15.58
N VAL A 46 0.93 7.48 16.03
CA VAL A 46 -0.03 7.53 17.14
C VAL A 46 -1.20 8.45 16.79
N LYS A 47 -2.33 8.33 17.50
CA LYS A 47 -3.51 9.18 17.32
C LYS A 47 -3.66 10.16 18.48
N ILE A 48 -3.80 11.45 18.20
CA ILE A 48 -4.14 12.46 19.21
C ILE A 48 -5.57 12.92 18.96
N VAL A 49 -6.43 12.77 19.97
CA VAL A 49 -7.80 13.29 19.92
C VAL A 49 -7.82 14.64 20.64
N PRO A 50 -8.22 15.73 19.98
CA PRO A 50 -8.32 17.04 20.63
C PRO A 50 -9.21 17.00 21.88
N PRO A 51 -8.96 17.90 22.86
CA PRO A 51 -9.77 17.99 24.07
C PRO A 51 -11.23 18.35 23.75
N THR A 52 -12.14 17.89 24.61
CA THR A 52 -13.56 18.23 24.52
C THR A 52 -13.76 19.75 24.56
N GLY A 53 -14.53 20.29 23.62
CA GLY A 53 -14.80 21.73 23.49
C GLY A 53 -13.84 22.48 22.55
N TRP A 54 -12.75 21.85 22.09
CA TRP A 54 -11.96 22.39 21.00
C TRP A 54 -12.66 22.12 19.67
N ASN A 55 -12.96 23.19 18.92
CA ASN A 55 -13.59 23.11 17.62
C ASN A 55 -12.87 24.06 16.66
N MET A 56 -12.36 23.52 15.55
CA MET A 56 -11.77 24.32 14.48
C MET A 56 -12.80 24.47 13.37
N GLU A 57 -13.13 25.71 13.02
CA GLU A 57 -14.00 25.97 11.88
C GLU A 57 -13.32 25.56 10.57
N PHE A 58 -14.08 24.92 9.69
CA PHE A 58 -13.58 24.58 8.37
C PHE A 58 -13.59 25.83 7.50
N ALA A 59 -12.40 26.28 7.08
CA ALA A 59 -12.23 27.58 6.41
C ALA A 59 -12.62 27.58 4.92
N LEU A 60 -12.89 26.41 4.33
CA LEU A 60 -13.23 26.28 2.91
C LEU A 60 -14.74 26.13 2.75
N SER A 61 -15.33 26.83 1.78
CA SER A 61 -16.73 26.65 1.41
C SER A 61 -16.88 25.55 0.36
N ASP A 62 -17.76 24.59 0.58
CA ASP A 62 -18.06 23.50 -0.35
C ASP A 62 -18.45 24.01 -1.75
N ASP A 63 -19.19 25.12 -1.83
CA ASP A 63 -19.71 25.66 -3.10
C ASP A 63 -18.63 26.22 -4.05
N SER A 64 -17.46 26.59 -3.54
CA SER A 64 -16.39 27.18 -4.35
C SER A 64 -15.20 26.25 -4.57
N PHE A 65 -15.09 25.16 -3.81
CA PHE A 65 -13.92 24.29 -3.85
C PHE A 65 -14.01 23.27 -5.00
N HIS A 66 -13.15 23.43 -5.99
CA HIS A 66 -13.02 22.52 -7.13
C HIS A 66 -11.61 21.94 -7.17
N PHE A 67 -11.51 20.63 -7.31
CA PHE A 67 -10.23 19.95 -7.51
C PHE A 67 -10.38 18.87 -8.58
N GLN A 68 -9.28 18.59 -9.29
CA GLN A 68 -9.25 17.49 -10.24
C GLN A 68 -8.96 16.18 -9.50
N PRO A 69 -9.90 15.21 -9.48
CA PRO A 69 -9.67 13.93 -8.82
C PRO A 69 -8.65 13.10 -9.60
N ARG A 70 -7.98 12.19 -8.89
CA ARG A 70 -7.11 11.17 -9.50
C ARG A 70 -7.77 9.80 -9.38
N VAL A 71 -7.81 9.06 -10.49
CA VAL A 71 -8.27 7.68 -10.50
C VAL A 71 -7.18 6.79 -9.89
N GLN A 72 -7.56 5.94 -8.93
CA GLN A 72 -6.69 4.92 -8.35
C GLN A 72 -7.22 3.54 -8.71
N VAL A 73 -6.49 2.81 -9.55
CA VAL A 73 -6.83 1.44 -9.95
C VAL A 73 -6.20 0.46 -8.96
N LEU A 74 -7.02 -0.14 -8.09
CA LEU A 74 -6.53 -0.96 -6.96
C LEU A 74 -5.70 -2.17 -7.41
N SER A 75 -6.03 -2.78 -8.55
CA SER A 75 -5.26 -3.90 -9.11
C SER A 75 -3.84 -3.53 -9.54
N GLU A 76 -3.60 -2.26 -9.86
CA GLU A 76 -2.29 -1.72 -10.25
C GLU A 76 -1.52 -1.11 -9.06
N LEU A 77 -2.19 -0.95 -7.92
CA LEU A 77 -1.62 -0.32 -6.73
C LEU A 77 -0.64 -1.24 -6.00
N GLU A 78 -0.82 -2.56 -6.11
CA GLU A 78 0.04 -3.56 -5.48
C GLU A 78 1.49 -3.45 -5.99
N GLY A 79 2.45 -3.27 -5.08
CA GLY A 79 3.88 -3.20 -5.44
C GLY A 79 4.42 -4.46 -6.13
N GLN A 80 3.76 -5.61 -5.93
CA GLN A 80 4.07 -6.85 -6.65
C GLN A 80 3.60 -6.80 -8.11
N SER A 81 2.49 -6.12 -8.41
CA SER A 81 1.99 -5.96 -9.78
C SER A 81 2.94 -5.13 -10.65
N ARG A 82 3.59 -4.10 -10.08
CA ARG A 82 4.63 -3.34 -10.80
C ARG A 82 5.83 -4.21 -11.19
N ALA A 83 6.43 -4.90 -10.21
CA ALA A 83 7.57 -5.80 -10.49
C ALA A 83 7.21 -6.94 -11.46
N ARG A 84 5.97 -7.43 -11.39
CA ARG A 84 5.43 -8.43 -12.33
C ARG A 84 5.30 -7.89 -13.74
N ASN A 85 4.70 -6.70 -13.90
CA ASN A 85 4.51 -6.07 -15.20
C ASN A 85 5.85 -5.70 -15.84
N ASP A 86 6.77 -5.11 -15.07
CA ASP A 86 8.14 -4.78 -15.53
C ASP A 86 8.89 -6.04 -16.00
N PHE A 87 8.72 -7.17 -15.31
CA PHE A 87 9.31 -8.44 -15.73
C PHE A 87 8.73 -8.94 -17.05
N LEU A 88 7.40 -8.93 -17.19
CA LEU A 88 6.73 -9.39 -18.41
C LEU A 88 7.09 -8.51 -19.61
N GLU A 89 7.13 -7.19 -19.42
CA GLU A 89 7.53 -6.24 -20.47
C GLU A 89 8.97 -6.48 -20.93
N ARG A 90 9.91 -6.68 -20.01
CA ARG A 90 11.31 -7.02 -20.35
C ARG A 90 11.44 -8.37 -21.05
N LEU A 91 10.63 -9.35 -20.65
CA LEU A 91 10.64 -10.68 -21.26
C LEU A 91 10.10 -10.61 -22.70
N GLU A 92 9.03 -9.87 -22.94
CA GLU A 92 8.50 -9.63 -24.28
C GLU A 92 9.52 -8.93 -25.19
N GLU A 93 10.17 -7.88 -24.67
CA GLU A 93 11.20 -7.13 -25.38
C GLU A 93 12.40 -8.02 -25.75
N TYR A 94 12.84 -8.88 -24.83
CA TYR A 94 13.90 -9.86 -25.09
C TYR A 94 13.56 -10.76 -26.29
N TRP A 95 12.38 -11.37 -26.31
CA TRP A 95 11.97 -12.23 -27.42
C TRP A 95 11.85 -11.47 -28.72
N ARG A 96 11.31 -10.25 -28.68
CA ARG A 96 11.21 -9.36 -29.84
C ARG A 96 12.58 -9.10 -30.47
N LEU A 97 13.60 -8.85 -29.66
CA LEU A 97 14.98 -8.66 -30.12
C LEU A 97 15.59 -9.94 -30.72
N GLN A 98 15.20 -11.13 -30.24
CA GLN A 98 15.57 -12.42 -30.82
C GLN A 98 14.80 -12.77 -32.11
N GLY A 99 13.98 -11.85 -32.64
CA GLY A 99 13.18 -12.06 -33.84
C GLY A 99 11.99 -13.00 -33.64
N SER A 100 11.61 -13.28 -32.38
CA SER A 100 10.48 -14.12 -32.01
C SER A 100 9.45 -13.32 -31.20
N LYS A 101 8.22 -13.80 -31.09
CA LYS A 101 7.26 -13.28 -30.10
C LYS A 101 7.29 -14.17 -28.87
N LEU A 102 7.07 -13.58 -27.69
CA LEU A 102 6.82 -14.37 -26.50
C LEU A 102 5.65 -15.32 -26.81
N ARG A 103 5.90 -16.63 -26.72
CA ARG A 103 4.87 -17.64 -26.92
C ARG A 103 3.91 -17.59 -25.73
N ASP A 104 2.67 -17.98 -25.95
CA ASP A 104 1.69 -18.11 -24.87
C ASP A 104 2.28 -18.93 -23.71
N ALA A 105 2.00 -18.50 -22.48
CA ALA A 105 2.49 -19.19 -21.30
C ALA A 105 2.03 -20.66 -21.34
N PRO A 106 2.93 -21.63 -21.12
CA PRO A 106 2.58 -23.04 -21.14
C PRO A 106 1.48 -23.32 -20.11
N VAL A 107 0.55 -24.20 -20.48
CA VAL A 107 -0.60 -24.56 -19.65
C VAL A 107 -0.30 -25.87 -18.93
N ILE A 108 -0.34 -25.87 -17.60
CA ILE A 108 -0.23 -27.08 -16.76
C ILE A 108 -1.57 -27.25 -16.04
N ASP A 109 -2.14 -28.46 -16.08
CA ASP A 109 -3.44 -28.78 -15.48
C ASP A 109 -4.58 -27.83 -15.90
N GLY A 110 -4.55 -27.36 -17.15
CA GLY A 110 -5.56 -26.45 -17.69
C GLY A 110 -5.45 -25.00 -17.18
N GLN A 111 -4.37 -24.64 -16.49
CA GLN A 111 -4.07 -23.27 -16.08
C GLN A 111 -2.77 -22.76 -16.72
N PRO A 112 -2.76 -21.57 -17.32
CA PRO A 112 -1.53 -20.97 -17.83
C PRO A 112 -0.58 -20.68 -16.66
N ILE A 113 0.71 -20.98 -16.83
CA ILE A 113 1.74 -20.72 -15.82
C ILE A 113 1.97 -19.21 -15.66
N ASP A 114 2.09 -18.75 -14.42
CA ASP A 114 2.60 -17.42 -14.12
C ASP A 114 4.14 -17.40 -14.22
N LEU A 115 4.63 -16.81 -15.31
CA LEU A 115 6.07 -16.72 -15.62
C LEU A 115 6.86 -15.92 -14.57
N PHE A 116 6.25 -14.88 -13.97
CA PHE A 116 6.91 -14.08 -12.95
C PHE A 116 7.03 -14.85 -11.63
N ALA A 117 5.99 -15.58 -11.25
CA ALA A 117 6.04 -16.46 -10.10
C ALA A 117 7.08 -17.58 -10.29
N LEU A 118 7.14 -18.18 -11.48
CA LEU A 118 8.14 -19.20 -11.82
C LEU A 118 9.58 -18.64 -11.75
N TYR A 119 9.81 -17.45 -12.30
CA TYR A 119 11.11 -16.79 -12.24
C TYR A 119 11.58 -16.58 -10.79
N LYS A 120 10.69 -16.11 -9.91
CA LYS A 120 11.03 -15.86 -8.49
C LYS A 120 11.38 -17.13 -7.70
N VAL A 121 10.87 -18.29 -8.09
CA VAL A 121 11.19 -19.57 -7.42
C VAL A 121 12.33 -20.33 -8.10
N SER A 122 12.71 -19.96 -9.33
CA SER A 122 13.79 -20.61 -10.05
C SER A 122 15.15 -20.26 -9.42
N PRO A 123 16.05 -21.24 -9.19
CA PRO A 123 17.38 -20.95 -8.71
C PRO A 123 18.15 -20.16 -9.77
N THR A 124 18.72 -19.02 -9.37
CA THR A 124 19.58 -18.21 -10.25
C THR A 124 20.83 -19.03 -10.57
N PRO A 125 21.18 -19.28 -11.84
CA PRO A 125 22.42 -19.97 -12.18
C PRO A 125 23.60 -19.13 -11.69
N SER A 126 24.55 -19.80 -11.02
CA SER A 126 25.79 -19.24 -10.49
C SER A 126 26.72 -18.71 -11.58
#